data_AF-A0A8E0MEA8-F1
#
_entry.id   AF-A0A8E0MEA8-F1
#
_cell.length_a   1.000
_cell.length_b   1.000
_cell.length_c   1.000
_cell.angle_alpha   90.00
_cell.angle_beta   90.00
_cell.angle_gamma   90.00
#
_symmetry.space_group_name_H-M   'P 1'
#
loop_
_entity.id
_entity.type
_entity.pdbx_description
1 polymer ?
#
loop_
_entity_poly.entity_id
_entity_poly.type
_entity_poly.pdbx_seq_one_letter_code
_entity_poly.pdbx_strand_id
1 'polypeptide(L)'
;MNKSERQAALTRIINQKPIATQEELLAALKAAGIDATQATISRDIREMKIVKSQDATGTLRYTIFRGSSESQLERLGRSIREVGLSITRVHFMNVIKTLPSNGNYGSDIDDIGLSKLSAPSLVMT
;
A
#
# COMPACT_ATOMS: atom_id res chain seq x y z
N MET A 1 -24.18 -14.42 -11.55
CA MET A 1 -22.72 -14.27 -11.72
C MET A 1 -22.03 -14.49 -10.38
N ASN A 2 -21.15 -15.49 -10.28
CA ASN A 2 -20.39 -15.70 -9.04
C ASN A 2 -19.33 -14.61 -8.88
N LYS A 3 -19.34 -13.96 -7.71
CA LYS A 3 -18.37 -12.91 -7.34
C LYS A 3 -16.93 -13.42 -7.45
N SER A 4 -16.66 -14.61 -6.95
CA SER A 4 -15.32 -15.21 -6.95
C SER A 4 -14.76 -15.43 -8.36
N GLU A 5 -15.59 -15.88 -9.31
CA GLU A 5 -15.19 -16.07 -10.71
C GLU A 5 -14.83 -14.73 -11.37
N ARG A 6 -15.64 -13.70 -11.12
CA ARG A 6 -15.37 -12.34 -11.63
C ARG A 6 -14.09 -11.75 -11.04
N GLN A 7 -13.87 -11.88 -9.74
CA GLN A 7 -12.64 -11.39 -9.07
C GLN A 7 -11.39 -12.15 -9.53
N ALA A 8 -11.50 -13.47 -9.79
CA ALA A 8 -10.43 -14.24 -10.40
C ALA A 8 -10.13 -13.78 -11.83
N ALA A 9 -11.15 -13.48 -12.63
CA ALA A 9 -10.99 -12.94 -13.97
C ALA A 9 -10.37 -11.53 -13.97
N LEU A 10 -10.81 -10.65 -13.07
CA LEU A 10 -10.21 -9.33 -12.84
C LEU A 10 -8.71 -9.43 -12.57
N THR A 11 -8.32 -10.35 -11.69
CA THR A 11 -6.90 -10.62 -11.38
C THR A 11 -6.12 -11.04 -12.61
N ARG A 12 -6.68 -11.96 -13.41
CA ARG A 12 -6.04 -12.45 -14.63
C ARG A 12 -5.86 -11.33 -15.65
N ILE A 13 -6.90 -10.53 -15.88
CA ILE A 13 -6.90 -9.44 -16.87
C ILE A 13 -5.86 -8.38 -16.52
N ILE A 14 -5.87 -7.90 -15.27
CA ILE A 14 -4.95 -6.85 -14.79
C ILE A 14 -3.48 -7.30 -14.87
N ASN A 15 -3.21 -8.60 -14.68
CA ASN A 15 -1.86 -9.15 -14.79
C ASN A 15 -1.41 -9.38 -16.24
N GLN A 16 -2.33 -9.61 -17.17
CA GLN A 16 -2.02 -9.94 -18.56
C GLN A 16 -1.94 -8.71 -19.47
N LYS A 17 -2.69 -7.65 -19.17
CA LYS A 17 -2.80 -6.47 -20.03
C LYS A 17 -2.73 -5.20 -19.19
N PRO A 18 -2.03 -4.15 -19.66
CA PRO A 18 -2.12 -2.84 -19.04
C PRO A 18 -3.55 -2.30 -19.23
N ILE A 19 -4.24 -2.02 -18.13
CA ILE A 19 -5.59 -1.45 -18.12
C ILE A 19 -5.53 -0.16 -17.31
N ALA A 20 -5.94 0.97 -17.89
CA ALA A 20 -5.87 2.28 -17.25
C ALA A 20 -7.26 2.76 -16.77
N THR A 21 -8.34 2.26 -17.38
CA THR A 21 -9.70 2.75 -17.19
C THR A 21 -10.68 1.65 -16.77
N GLN A 22 -11.81 2.02 -16.17
CA GLN A 22 -12.83 1.04 -15.77
C GLN A 22 -13.60 0.52 -16.98
N GLU A 23 -13.74 1.34 -18.01
CA GLU A 23 -14.37 1.01 -19.29
C GLU A 23 -13.58 -0.10 -20.01
N GLU A 24 -12.25 0.01 -20.05
CA GLU A 24 -11.37 -1.04 -20.57
C GLU A 24 -11.51 -2.34 -19.77
N LEU A 25 -11.58 -2.23 -18.44
CA LEU A 25 -11.73 -3.39 -17.56
C LEU A 25 -13.08 -4.10 -17.77
N LEU A 26 -14.15 -3.33 -17.96
CA LEU A 26 -15.49 -3.83 -18.31
C LEU A 26 -15.50 -4.50 -19.69
N ALA A 27 -14.88 -3.87 -20.69
CA ALA A 27 -14.77 -4.44 -22.02
C ALA A 27 -13.99 -5.77 -22.01
N ALA A 28 -12.89 -5.84 -21.25
CA ALA A 28 -12.09 -7.04 -21.11
C ALA A 28 -12.84 -8.17 -20.38
N LEU A 29 -13.64 -7.85 -19.36
CA LEU A 29 -14.50 -8.83 -18.69
C LEU A 29 -15.60 -9.34 -19.61
N LYS A 30 -16.24 -8.45 -20.38
CA LYS A 30 -17.26 -8.82 -21.36
C LYS A 30 -16.68 -9.74 -22.43
N ALA A 31 -15.47 -9.46 -22.91
CA ALA A 31 -14.75 -10.34 -23.85
C ALA A 31 -14.42 -11.72 -23.24
N ALA A 32 -14.29 -11.82 -21.92
CA ALA A 32 -14.15 -13.07 -21.19
C ALA A 32 -15.50 -13.76 -20.87
N GLY A 33 -16.62 -13.25 -21.41
CA GLY A 33 -17.97 -13.78 -21.16
C GLY A 33 -18.55 -13.40 -19.80
N ILE A 34 -18.00 -12.38 -19.14
CA ILE A 34 -18.41 -11.93 -17.80
C ILE A 34 -19.05 -10.55 -17.91
N ASP A 35 -20.38 -10.50 -17.84
CA ASP A 35 -21.13 -9.23 -17.77
C ASP A 35 -21.10 -8.65 -16.36
N ALA A 36 -20.65 -7.39 -16.24
CA ALA A 36 -20.65 -6.63 -15.01
C ALA A 36 -21.02 -5.17 -15.27
N THR A 37 -21.48 -4.47 -14.24
CA THR A 37 -21.73 -3.03 -14.30
C THR A 37 -20.57 -2.24 -13.69
N GLN A 38 -20.49 -0.95 -14.01
CA GLN A 38 -19.51 -0.05 -13.40
C GLN A 38 -19.59 -0.05 -11.86
N ALA A 39 -20.80 -0.07 -11.29
CA ALA A 39 -20.99 -0.13 -9.84
C ALA A 39 -20.45 -1.43 -9.23
N THR A 40 -20.64 -2.57 -9.91
CA THR A 40 -20.11 -3.86 -9.49
C THR A 40 -18.58 -3.85 -9.50
N ILE A 41 -17.97 -3.40 -10.59
CA ILE A 41 -16.51 -3.33 -10.74
C ILE A 41 -15.89 -2.34 -9.76
N SER A 42 -16.53 -1.19 -9.51
CA SER A 42 -16.09 -0.22 -8.50
C SER A 42 -16.02 -0.85 -7.11
N ARG A 43 -17.01 -1.68 -6.73
CA ARG A 43 -16.98 -2.44 -5.47
C ARG A 43 -15.85 -3.46 -5.45
N ASP A 44 -15.69 -4.26 -6.50
CA ASP A 44 -14.62 -5.26 -6.56
C ASP A 44 -13.22 -4.63 -6.51
N ILE A 45 -13.00 -3.51 -7.20
CA ILE A 45 -11.73 -2.76 -7.16
C ILE A 45 -11.38 -2.38 -5.72
N ARG A 46 -12.36 -1.90 -4.94
CA ARG A 46 -12.14 -1.54 -3.54
C ARG A 46 -11.86 -2.76 -2.68
N GLU A 47 -12.67 -3.80 -2.80
CA GLU A 47 -12.54 -5.03 -2.00
C GLU A 47 -11.22 -5.76 -2.28
N MET A 48 -10.80 -5.82 -3.55
CA MET A 48 -9.56 -6.47 -3.99
C MET A 48 -8.32 -5.58 -3.81
N LYS A 49 -8.49 -4.35 -3.29
CA LYS A 49 -7.41 -3.36 -3.14
C LYS A 49 -6.65 -3.14 -4.46
N ILE A 50 -7.39 -3.03 -5.56
CA ILE A 50 -6.81 -2.67 -6.86
C ILE A 50 -6.52 -1.16 -6.84
N VAL A 51 -5.28 -0.79 -7.12
CA VAL A 51 -4.79 0.59 -7.13
C VAL A 51 -4.24 0.94 -8.51
N LYS A 52 -4.10 2.22 -8.83
CA LYS A 52 -3.36 2.66 -10.01
C LYS A 52 -1.89 2.85 -9.65
N SER A 53 -0.99 2.27 -10.41
CA SER A 53 0.46 2.47 -10.29
C SER A 53 1.08 2.74 -11.65
N GLN A 54 2.17 3.47 -11.68
CA GLN A 54 3.00 3.58 -12.87
C GLN A 54 3.74 2.26 -13.11
N ASP A 55 3.86 1.86 -14.37
CA ASP A 55 4.71 0.74 -14.76
C ASP A 55 6.15 1.18 -15.04
N ALA A 56 7.01 0.24 -15.45
CA ALA A 56 8.41 0.53 -15.76
C ALA A 56 8.60 1.55 -16.91
N THR A 57 7.56 1.81 -17.70
CA THR A 57 7.56 2.80 -18.78
C THR A 57 6.95 4.14 -18.35
N GLY A 58 6.51 4.27 -17.10
CA GLY A 58 5.83 5.45 -16.56
C GLY A 58 4.32 5.49 -16.83
N THR A 59 3.76 4.45 -17.46
CA THR A 59 2.35 4.41 -17.84
C THR A 59 1.48 4.03 -16.63
N LEU A 60 0.43 4.81 -16.37
CA LEU A 60 -0.49 4.58 -15.26
C LEU A 60 -1.46 3.43 -15.60
N ARG A 61 -1.44 2.36 -14.80
CA ARG A 61 -2.34 1.21 -14.95
C ARG A 61 -2.83 0.66 -13.62
N TYR A 62 -3.91 -0.09 -13.65
CA TYR A 62 -4.36 -0.87 -12.50
C TYR A 62 -3.35 -1.96 -12.15
N THR A 63 -3.16 -2.16 -10.85
CA THR A 63 -2.39 -3.23 -10.25
C THR A 63 -3.11 -3.72 -9.00
N ILE A 64 -2.97 -4.99 -8.66
CA ILE A 64 -3.51 -5.50 -7.41
C ILE A 64 -2.48 -5.19 -6.32
N PHE A 65 -2.86 -4.39 -5.33
CA PHE A 65 -2.07 -4.21 -4.13
C PHE A 65 -2.13 -5.49 -3.30
N ARG A 66 -1.30 -6.46 -3.68
CA ARG A 66 -0.84 -7.48 -2.76
C ARG A 66 0.16 -6.75 -1.90
N GLY A 67 -0.30 -6.21 -0.76
CA GLY A 67 0.63 -5.77 0.28
C GLY A 67 1.70 -6.84 0.35
N SER A 68 2.96 -6.45 0.13
CA SER A 68 4.06 -7.38 0.22
C SER A 68 3.80 -8.25 1.45
N SER A 69 4.01 -9.55 1.35
CA SER A 69 4.08 -10.43 2.51
C SER A 69 5.11 -9.97 3.55
N GLU A 70 5.82 -8.89 3.23
CA GLU A 70 6.60 -8.06 4.11
C GLU A 70 5.74 -6.93 4.72
N SER A 71 5.55 -7.04 6.03
CA SER A 71 4.91 -6.01 6.84
C SER A 71 5.65 -4.67 6.68
N GLN A 72 4.95 -3.54 6.73
CA GLN A 72 5.59 -2.21 6.77
C GLN A 72 6.65 -2.10 7.88
N LEU A 73 6.47 -2.87 8.97
CA LEU A 73 7.43 -3.07 10.06
C LEU A 73 8.77 -3.69 9.62
N GLU A 74 8.76 -4.63 8.69
CA GLU A 74 9.99 -5.27 8.18
C GLU A 74 10.75 -4.35 7.23
N ARG A 75 10.04 -3.56 6.41
CA ARG A 75 10.66 -2.49 5.62
C ARG A 75 11.31 -1.44 6.52
N LEU A 76 10.59 -0.96 7.53
CA LEU A 76 11.12 -0.04 8.53
C LEU A 76 12.33 -0.65 9.26
N GLY A 77 12.25 -1.92 9.64
CA GLY A 77 13.32 -2.65 10.32
C GLY A 77 14.57 -2.87 9.45
N ARG A 78 14.45 -2.85 8.11
CA ARG A 78 15.61 -2.83 7.21
C ARG A 78 16.19 -1.43 7.04
N SER A 79 15.36 -0.41 6.85
CA SER A 79 15.84 0.98 6.78
C SER A 79 16.59 1.40 8.06
N ILE A 80 16.12 0.98 9.23
CA ILE A 80 16.82 1.21 10.52
C ILE A 80 18.20 0.54 10.53
N ARG A 81 18.31 -0.68 9.99
CA ARG A 81 19.56 -1.45 9.94
C ARG A 81 20.55 -0.93 8.88
N GLU A 82 20.06 -0.51 7.72
CA GLU A 82 20.89 0.02 6.63
C GLU A 82 21.45 1.41 6.94
N VAL A 83 20.70 2.25 7.66
CA VAL A 83 21.10 3.63 7.97
C VAL A 83 21.82 3.74 9.31
N GLY A 84 21.91 2.66 10.10
CA GLY A 84 22.55 2.69 11.41
C GLY A 84 21.85 3.64 12.39
N LEU A 85 20.50 3.67 12.37
CA LEU A 85 19.72 4.57 13.21
C LEU A 85 19.83 4.15 14.67
N SER A 86 20.59 4.90 15.48
CA SER A 86 20.54 4.75 16.93
C SER A 86 19.29 5.44 17.44
N ILE A 87 18.37 4.66 18.03
CA ILE A 87 17.19 5.19 18.72
C ILE A 87 17.52 5.26 20.20
N THR A 88 17.70 6.48 20.72
CA THR A 88 17.93 6.69 22.16
C THR A 88 16.70 7.34 22.76
N ARG A 89 16.11 6.68 23.76
CA ARG A 89 15.02 7.26 24.57
C ARG A 89 15.62 8.17 25.63
N VAL A 90 15.19 9.43 25.66
CA VAL A 90 15.56 10.43 26.68
C VAL A 90 14.28 10.95 27.32
N HIS A 91 14.01 10.51 28.56
CA HIS A 91 12.78 10.83 29.30
C HIS A 91 11.51 10.56 28.47
N PHE A 92 10.76 11.61 28.11
CA PHE A 92 9.51 11.53 27.35
C PHE A 92 9.68 11.67 25.83
N MET A 93 10.92 11.74 25.34
CA MET A 93 11.24 11.98 23.94
C MET A 93 12.09 10.84 23.38
N ASN A 94 11.74 10.37 22.17
CA ASN A 94 12.60 9.47 21.41
C ASN A 94 13.42 10.31 20.43
N VAL A 95 14.75 10.23 20.53
CA VAL A 95 15.65 10.93 19.62
C VAL A 95 16.16 9.93 18.59
N ILE A 96 15.86 10.20 17.32
CA ILE A 96 16.31 9.40 16.18
C ILE A 96 17.45 10.18 15.51
N LYS A 97 18.64 9.59 15.47
CA LYS A 97 19.79 10.15 14.76
C LYS A 97 19.97 9.44 13.43
N THR A 98 20.04 10.21 12.35
CA THR A 98 20.25 9.71 10.99
C THR A 98 21.62 10.15 10.45
N LEU A 99 22.12 9.46 9.43
CA LEU A 99 23.31 9.90 8.68
C LEU A 99 23.02 11.19 7.89
N PRO A 100 24.05 12.01 7.58
CA PRO A 100 23.87 13.17 6.71
C PRO A 100 23.28 12.74 5.35
N SER A 101 22.37 13.55 4.78
CA SER A 101 21.54 13.25 3.59
C SER A 101 20.25 12.43 3.80
N ASN A 102 19.99 11.94 5.01
CA ASN A 102 18.80 11.14 5.35
C ASN A 102 17.77 11.92 6.20
N GLY A 103 17.56 13.21 5.89
CA GLY A 103 16.61 14.08 6.62
C GLY A 103 15.14 13.86 6.27
N ASN A 104 14.85 13.28 5.10
CA ASN A 104 13.48 13.13 4.59
C ASN A 104 12.71 11.94 5.19
N TYR A 105 13.32 11.08 6.01
CA TYR A 105 12.60 9.98 6.66
C TYR A 105 11.60 10.46 7.74
N GLY A 106 11.56 11.76 8.04
CA GLY A 106 10.55 12.36 8.91
C GLY A 106 9.12 12.18 8.38
N SER A 107 8.92 12.30 7.06
CA SER A 107 7.59 12.09 6.46
C SER A 107 7.15 10.63 6.53
N ASP A 108 8.08 9.68 6.36
CA ASP A 108 7.79 8.25 6.47
C ASP A 108 7.41 7.87 7.91
N ILE A 109 7.99 8.55 8.91
CA ILE A 109 7.67 8.36 10.34
C ILE A 109 6.30 8.97 10.69
N ASP A 110 5.96 10.14 10.14
CA ASP A 110 4.66 10.80 10.33
C ASP A 110 3.52 10.00 9.69
N ASP A 111 3.73 9.47 8.48
CA ASP A 111 2.74 8.68 7.73
C ASP A 111 2.37 7.35 8.42
N ILE A 112 3.25 6.80 9.26
CA ILE A 112 3.00 5.57 10.03
C ILE A 112 1.96 5.78 11.15
N GLY A 113 1.61 7.03 11.48
CA GLY A 113 0.55 7.32 12.44
C GLY A 113 0.86 6.73 13.82
N LEU A 114 1.91 7.26 14.46
CA LEU A 114 2.40 6.86 15.79
C LEU A 114 1.47 7.28 16.96
N SER A 115 0.17 7.09 16.79
CA SER A 115 -0.88 7.27 17.82
C SER A 115 -0.67 6.43 19.09
N LYS A 116 0.31 5.52 19.11
CA LYS A 116 0.70 4.72 20.29
C LYS A 116 1.95 5.22 21.03
N LEU A 117 2.59 6.33 20.61
CA LEU A 117 3.56 7.02 21.45
C LEU A 117 2.81 7.84 22.50
N SER A 118 2.17 7.14 23.44
CA SER A 118 1.52 7.76 24.59
C SER A 118 2.57 8.45 25.44
N ALA A 119 2.34 9.74 25.72
CA ALA A 119 3.07 10.51 26.71
C ALA A 119 3.11 9.74 28.06
N PRO A 120 4.16 9.91 28.88
CA PRO A 120 4.22 9.25 30.17
C PRO A 120 3.02 9.67 31.02
N SER A 121 2.22 8.70 31.46
CA SER A 121 1.34 8.88 32.59
C SER A 121 2.22 9.10 33.83
N LEU A 122 2.20 10.34 34.33
CA LEU A 122 2.74 10.69 35.64
C LEU A 122 1.97 9.91 36.70
N VAL A 123 2.51 8.78 37.14
CA VAL A 123 2.06 8.14 38.38
C VAL A 123 2.84 8.81 39.51
N MET A 124 2.15 9.71 40.20
CA MET A 124 2.61 10.27 41.47
C MET A 124 2.43 9.17 42.53
N THR A 125 3.51 8.80 43.21
CA THR A 125 3.49 8.09 44.50
C THR A 125 4.49 8.80 45.40
#